data_AF-A0A9E0NJ44-F1
#
_entry.id   AF-A0A9E0NJ44-F1
#
_cell.length_a   1.000
_cell.length_b   1.000
_cell.length_c   1.000
_cell.angle_alpha   90.00
_cell.angle_beta   90.00
_cell.angle_gamma   90.00
#
_symmetry.space_group_name_H-M   'P 1'
#
loop_
_entity.id
_entity.type
_entity.pdbx_description
1 polymer ?
#
loop_
_entity_poly.entity_id
_entity_poly.type
_entity_poly.pdbx_seq_one_letter_code
_entity_poly.pdbx_strand_id
1 'polypeptide(L)'
;MKRLVLALALVMLAACGPSKKAVDNLAAAKTFLATNGKAAGVVTLPSGLQYKIVQSGPATGLKPHTGDEVKVHYEGKLLDGKVFDSSYERGAPAAMP
;
A
#
# COMPACT_ATOMS: atom_id res chain seq x y z
N MET A 1 -13.36 51.14 25.08
CA MET A 1 -14.35 50.80 24.03
C MET A 1 -13.70 49.99 22.91
N LYS A 2 -13.77 48.65 23.04
CA LYS A 2 -13.89 47.61 22.00
C LYS A 2 -13.33 47.88 20.59
N ARG A 3 -12.02 47.71 20.32
CA ARG A 3 -11.46 47.35 18.98
C ARG A 3 -10.09 46.62 19.03
N LEU A 4 -9.80 45.84 20.09
CA LEU A 4 -8.44 45.28 20.29
C LEU A 4 -8.26 43.77 19.96
N VAL A 5 -9.27 43.00 19.57
CA VAL A 5 -9.09 41.53 19.48
C VAL A 5 -9.82 40.96 18.27
N LEU A 6 -9.30 41.16 17.05
CA LEU A 6 -9.83 40.43 15.87
C LEU A 6 -8.84 40.39 14.69
N ALA A 7 -7.57 40.07 14.91
CA ALA A 7 -6.64 39.81 13.80
C ALA A 7 -5.63 38.67 14.04
N LEU A 8 -5.70 37.97 15.17
CA LEU A 8 -4.74 36.92 15.53
C LEU A 8 -5.36 35.52 15.74
N ALA A 9 -6.55 35.26 15.19
CA ALA A 9 -7.21 33.96 15.31
C ALA A 9 -7.30 33.17 14.00
N LEU A 10 -6.83 33.70 12.86
CA LEU A 10 -6.98 33.05 11.55
C LEU A 10 -5.67 32.47 10.96
N VAL A 11 -4.61 32.34 11.75
CA VAL A 11 -3.32 31.75 11.31
C VAL A 11 -3.02 30.40 12.00
N MET A 12 -3.94 29.87 12.82
CA MET A 12 -3.74 28.63 13.58
C MET A 12 -4.59 27.43 13.10
N LEU A 13 -5.22 27.49 11.92
CA LEU A 13 -6.02 26.37 11.37
C LEU A 13 -5.35 25.57 10.24
N ALA A 14 -4.14 25.94 9.79
CA ALA A 14 -3.48 25.29 8.64
C ALA A 14 -2.56 24.10 8.99
N ALA A 15 -2.40 23.76 10.27
CA ALA A 15 -1.41 22.77 10.72
C ALA A 15 -1.87 21.30 10.73
N CYS A 16 -3.14 21.00 10.44
CA CYS A 16 -3.69 19.63 10.45
C CYS A 16 -3.98 19.04 9.05
N GLY A 17 -3.59 19.72 7.96
CA GLY A 17 -3.77 19.21 6.60
C GLY A 17 -2.80 18.06 6.25
N PRO A 18 -3.15 17.16 5.31
CA PRO A 18 -2.23 16.13 4.85
C PRO A 18 -0.97 16.76 4.27
N SER A 19 0.20 16.17 4.59
CA SER A 19 1.47 16.63 4.00
C SER A 19 1.43 16.54 2.48
N LYS A 20 2.22 17.37 1.79
CA LYS A 20 2.36 17.31 0.32
C LYS A 20 2.67 15.88 -0.16
N LYS A 21 3.58 15.18 0.54
CA LYS A 21 3.92 13.79 0.21
C LYS A 21 2.71 12.85 0.30
N ALA A 22 1.85 13.01 1.30
CA ALA A 22 0.65 12.19 1.42
C ALA A 22 -0.32 12.42 0.25
N VAL A 23 -0.49 13.67 -0.16
CA VAL A 23 -1.32 14.04 -1.33
C VAL A 23 -0.75 13.45 -2.61
N ASP A 24 0.55 13.63 -2.85
CA ASP A 24 1.24 13.12 -4.05
C ASP A 24 1.16 11.58 -4.11
N ASN A 25 1.41 10.90 -2.98
CA ASN A 25 1.35 9.44 -2.91
C ASN A 25 -0.06 8.91 -3.21
N LEU A 26 -1.10 9.56 -2.68
CA LEU A 26 -2.48 9.17 -2.96
C LEU A 26 -2.82 9.32 -4.45
N ALA A 27 -2.39 10.41 -5.08
CA ALA A 27 -2.60 10.62 -6.50
C ALA A 27 -1.86 9.57 -7.34
N ALA A 28 -0.59 9.30 -7.04
CA ALA A 28 0.20 8.28 -7.73
C ALA A 28 -0.42 6.88 -7.56
N ALA A 29 -0.85 6.52 -6.35
CA ALA A 29 -1.50 5.24 -6.07
C ALA A 29 -2.80 5.06 -6.86
N LYS A 30 -3.66 6.09 -6.92
CA LYS A 30 -4.90 6.05 -7.70
C LYS A 30 -4.63 5.83 -9.19
N THR A 31 -3.68 6.57 -9.77
CA THR A 31 -3.31 6.41 -11.17
C THR A 31 -2.73 5.02 -11.45
N PHE A 32 -1.84 4.53 -10.57
CA PHE A 32 -1.26 3.21 -10.70
C PHE A 32 -2.32 2.13 -10.66
N LEU A 33 -3.18 2.11 -9.63
CA LEU A 33 -4.21 1.07 -9.47
C LEU A 33 -5.25 1.11 -10.61
N ALA A 34 -5.64 2.29 -11.08
CA ALA A 34 -6.55 2.42 -12.22
C ALA A 34 -5.97 1.86 -13.53
N THR A 35 -4.65 1.94 -13.69
CA THR A 35 -3.94 1.41 -14.86
C THR A 35 -3.64 -0.08 -14.70
N ASN A 36 -3.08 -0.48 -13.57
CA ASN A 36 -2.66 -1.86 -13.28
C ASN A 36 -3.84 -2.82 -13.25
N GLY A 37 -5.01 -2.39 -12.77
CA GLY A 37 -6.22 -3.22 -12.76
C GLY A 37 -6.70 -3.65 -14.15
N LYS A 38 -6.21 -2.99 -15.21
CA LYS A 38 -6.51 -3.32 -16.62
C LYS A 38 -5.41 -4.17 -17.28
N ALA A 39 -4.30 -4.42 -16.58
CA ALA A 39 -3.19 -5.17 -17.14
C ALA A 39 -3.53 -6.68 -17.28
N ALA A 40 -2.94 -7.33 -18.28
CA ALA A 40 -3.20 -8.73 -18.57
C ALA A 40 -2.84 -9.65 -17.39
N GLY A 41 -3.83 -10.45 -16.97
CA GLY A 41 -3.73 -11.39 -15.85
C GLY A 41 -3.88 -10.76 -14.47
N VAL A 42 -4.12 -9.45 -14.37
CA VAL A 42 -4.46 -8.81 -13.10
C VAL A 42 -5.94 -9.03 -12.80
N VAL A 43 -6.23 -9.46 -11.57
CA VAL A 43 -7.56 -9.60 -11.01
C VAL A 43 -7.74 -8.55 -9.92
N THR A 44 -8.84 -7.80 -9.96
CA THR A 44 -9.21 -6.82 -8.93
C THR A 44 -10.34 -7.40 -8.07
N LEU A 45 -10.13 -7.45 -6.75
CA LEU A 45 -11.14 -7.87 -5.78
C LEU A 45 -12.05 -6.70 -5.35
N PRO A 46 -13.25 -6.95 -4.78
CA PRO A 46 -14.13 -5.90 -4.26
C PRO A 46 -13.49 -5.02 -3.19
N SER A 47 -12.50 -5.53 -2.46
CA SER A 47 -11.70 -4.77 -1.48
C SER A 47 -10.76 -3.75 -2.13
N GLY A 48 -10.58 -3.79 -3.44
CA GLY A 48 -9.60 -2.99 -4.18
C GLY A 48 -8.23 -3.64 -4.30
N LEU A 49 -7.99 -4.79 -3.64
CA LEU A 49 -6.76 -5.56 -3.81
C LEU A 49 -6.64 -6.05 -5.25
N GLN A 50 -5.47 -5.82 -5.86
CA GLN A 50 -5.12 -6.34 -7.16
C GLN A 50 -4.04 -7.39 -7.03
N TYR A 51 -4.20 -8.53 -7.70
CA TYR A 51 -3.16 -9.56 -7.76
C TYR A 51 -3.06 -10.13 -9.16
N LYS A 52 -1.90 -10.73 -9.44
CA LYS A 52 -1.66 -11.51 -10.66
C LYS A 52 -1.04 -12.83 -10.24
N ILE A 53 -1.61 -13.94 -10.70
CA ILE A 53 -1.01 -15.25 -10.53
C ILE A 53 0.14 -15.36 -11.54
N VAL A 54 1.38 -15.37 -11.05
CA VAL A 54 2.57 -15.60 -11.89
C VAL A 54 2.78 -17.09 -12.12
N GLN A 55 2.60 -17.89 -11.06
CA GLN A 55 2.66 -19.34 -11.09
C GLN A 55 1.67 -19.90 -10.06
N SER A 56 0.87 -20.89 -10.47
CA SER A 56 -0.02 -21.59 -9.55
C SER A 56 0.69 -22.80 -8.95
N GLY A 57 0.44 -23.05 -7.66
CA GLY A 57 0.76 -24.34 -7.05
C GLY A 57 -0.17 -25.47 -7.53
N PRO A 58 0.04 -26.70 -7.04
CA PRO A 58 -0.81 -27.84 -7.36
C PRO A 58 -2.28 -27.57 -7.02
N ALA A 59 -3.21 -28.05 -7.86
CA ALA A 59 -4.65 -27.86 -7.64
C ALA A 59 -5.15 -28.54 -6.35
N THR A 60 -4.45 -29.58 -5.89
CA THR A 60 -4.70 -30.31 -4.64
C THR A 60 -3.94 -29.74 -3.44
N GLY A 61 -3.20 -28.64 -3.62
CA GLY A 61 -2.44 -28.00 -2.55
C GLY A 61 -3.37 -27.38 -1.49
N LEU A 62 -2.92 -27.41 -0.24
CA LEU A 62 -3.60 -26.72 0.86
C LEU A 62 -3.58 -25.21 0.60
N LYS A 63 -4.71 -24.56 0.83
CA LYS A 63 -4.82 -23.10 0.83
C LYS A 63 -4.73 -22.61 2.27
N PRO A 64 -3.97 -21.54 2.54
CA PRO A 64 -3.91 -20.97 3.88
C PRO A 64 -5.26 -20.39 4.27
N HIS A 65 -5.61 -20.55 5.55
CA HIS A 65 -6.77 -19.96 6.20
C HIS A 65 -6.32 -18.96 7.26
N THR A 66 -7.25 -18.16 7.75
CA THR A 66 -7.00 -17.22 8.86
C THR A 66 -6.49 -18.00 10.08
N GLY A 67 -5.31 -17.62 10.58
CA GLY A 67 -4.66 -18.24 11.74
C GLY A 67 -3.63 -19.33 11.40
N ASP A 68 -3.49 -19.69 10.13
CA ASP A 68 -2.40 -20.56 9.67
C ASP A 68 -1.09 -19.79 9.57
N GLU A 69 0.02 -20.40 10.00
CA GLU A 69 1.35 -19.87 9.71
C GLU A 69 1.78 -20.25 8.28
N VAL A 70 2.23 -19.26 7.50
CA VAL A 70 2.79 -19.44 6.17
C VAL A 70 4.28 -19.11 6.14
N LYS A 71 5.04 -19.85 5.32
CA LYS A 71 6.45 -19.56 5.04
C LYS A 71 6.61 -19.04 3.61
N VAL A 72 7.14 -17.83 3.44
CA VAL A 72 7.19 -17.16 2.13
C VAL A 72 8.56 -16.53 1.82
N HIS A 73 8.91 -16.60 0.53
CA HIS A 73 9.85 -15.64 -0.05
C HIS A 73 9.07 -14.48 -0.69
N TYR A 74 9.48 -13.24 -0.41
CA TYR A 74 8.79 -12.04 -0.87
C TYR A 74 9.77 -10.87 -1.06
N GLU A 75 9.32 -9.90 -1.84
CA GLU A 75 10.00 -8.61 -2.02
C GLU A 75 8.94 -7.50 -2.11
N GLY A 76 9.04 -6.54 -1.20
CA GLY A 76 8.17 -5.38 -1.14
C GLY A 76 8.84 -4.15 -1.76
N LYS A 77 8.16 -3.53 -2.73
CA LYS A 77 8.63 -2.30 -3.40
C LYS A 77 7.57 -1.22 -3.39
N LEU A 78 8.01 0.02 -3.33
CA LEU A 78 7.19 1.19 -3.62
C LEU A 78 7.01 1.34 -5.15
N LEU A 79 6.11 2.24 -5.56
CA LEU A 79 5.81 2.49 -6.98
C LEU A 79 6.99 3.08 -7.77
N ASP A 80 7.97 3.67 -7.09
CA ASP A 80 9.22 4.15 -7.67
C ASP A 80 10.29 3.04 -7.81
N GLY A 81 9.95 1.80 -7.44
CA GLY A 81 10.85 0.65 -7.50
C GLY A 81 11.75 0.49 -6.29
N LYS A 82 11.73 1.42 -5.32
CA LYS A 82 12.52 1.30 -4.09
C LYS A 82 12.06 0.09 -3.27
N VAL A 83 12.98 -0.84 -3.04
CA VAL A 83 12.78 -1.95 -2.11
C VAL A 83 12.74 -1.40 -0.69
N PHE A 84 11.74 -1.80 0.09
CA PHE A 84 11.66 -1.47 1.52
C PHE A 84 11.84 -2.70 2.42
N ASP A 85 11.59 -3.90 1.89
CA ASP A 85 11.79 -5.16 2.58
C ASP A 85 11.93 -6.31 1.57
N SER A 86 12.86 -7.24 1.80
CA SER A 86 13.08 -8.40 0.92
C SER A 86 13.62 -9.58 1.73
N SER A 87 12.92 -10.72 1.68
CA SER A 87 13.43 -11.95 2.29
C SER A 87 14.48 -12.65 1.42
N TYR A 88 14.53 -12.31 0.13
CA TYR A 88 15.61 -12.74 -0.76
C TYR A 88 16.94 -12.12 -0.36
N GLU A 89 16.96 -10.81 -0.05
CA GLU A 89 18.18 -10.14 0.46
C GLU A 89 18.66 -10.72 1.79
N ARG A 90 17.74 -11.17 2.65
CA ARG A 90 18.07 -11.88 3.89
C ARG A 90 18.57 -13.32 3.67
N GLY A 91 18.36 -13.90 2.49
CA GLY A 91 18.74 -15.27 2.16
C GLY A 91 17.89 -16.36 2.83
N ALA A 92 16.77 -16.02 3.47
CA ALA A 92 15.89 -16.96 4.15
C ALA A 92 14.42 -16.52 4.11
N PRO A 93 13.47 -17.46 4.01
CA PRO A 93 12.04 -17.13 3.97
C PRO A 93 11.57 -16.60 5.32
N ALA A 94 10.51 -15.78 5.30
CA ALA A 94 9.84 -15.34 6.51
C ALA A 94 8.70 -16.27 6.89
N ALA A 95 8.50 -16.50 8.18
CA ALA A 95 7.28 -17.07 8.74
C ALA A 95 6.31 -15.93 9.07
N MET A 96 5.05 -16.07 8.70
CA MET A 96 3.99 -15.08 8.94
C MET A 96 2.72 -15.78 9.44
N PRO A 97 2.07 -15.27 10.50
CA PRO A 97 0.81 -15.81 11.01
C PRO A 97 -0.41 -15.41 10.16
#